data_AF-A0A182ZLR1-F1
#
_entry.id   AF-A0A182ZLR1-F1
#
_cell.length_a   1.000
_cell.length_b   1.000
_cell.length_c   1.000
_cell.angle_alpha   90.00
_cell.angle_beta   90.00
_cell.angle_gamma   90.00
#
_symmetry.space_group_name_H-M   'P 1'
#
loop_
_entity.id
_entity.type
_entity.pdbx_description
1 polymer ?
#
loop_
_entity_poly.entity_id
_entity_poly.type
_entity_poly.pdbx_seq_one_letter_code
_entity_poly.pdbx_strand_id
1 'polypeptide(L)'
;MRVMGMTTMVKEGSLDNLEFDGETVLCRVCGDRASGFHYGVHACEGCKGFFRRSIQQKIQYRPCLRNQQCNIQRVNRNRCQYCRLKKCISVGMSRDAVRFGRVPKKEKARIIEQMQRKNLASQTIELNTLLASDQDMVSAVVASHRLTCDISQFKAQQMRDLALHNQEYVTCPANMACPLNNEIGMDANANRNNLTDFSESFTPAIKSVVDFAKGIPGFVLLNQDDQVTLLKAGTFEVLLVRLACLFDPVSNTMMFTGGKLFRRQTSTVTTNVGFLLDSMFDFAERFNRMCLNDDEIAVFSAVVLMSPDRPGLRNVEQVERIQNKLTEALQNIINTNHKEDSTLFAKLLMKTTDLRTLNTLHSEKSIAGQRSSTDPRDQLCNDDQDLDSLSTRSGRSSPTLSEISNMTMTSGYSGESDNNLVIGQRMPLDPTGHQQVVLKTPYGTFVREEFSGFYGMMAADQPRRRCNTLDRDTLTRPRLHTIEERNRRRYTLDKDYINKMVNR
;
A
#
# COMPACT_ATOMS: atom_id res chain seq x y z
N MET A 1 -50.37 -34.47 -35.56
CA MET A 1 -49.06 -34.33 -34.90
C MET A 1 -48.21 -33.34 -35.67
N ARG A 2 -47.38 -32.56 -34.95
CA ARG A 2 -46.88 -31.23 -35.31
C ARG A 2 -46.14 -31.08 -36.65
N VAL A 3 -46.35 -29.88 -37.18
CA VAL A 3 -45.84 -29.24 -38.40
C VAL A 3 -44.44 -28.63 -38.16
N MET A 4 -43.57 -28.72 -39.16
CA MET A 4 -42.31 -27.96 -39.27
C MET A 4 -42.58 -26.47 -39.51
N GLY A 5 -41.88 -25.59 -38.78
CA GLY A 5 -41.94 -24.14 -38.97
C GLY A 5 -40.62 -23.48 -38.61
N MET A 6 -40.05 -22.76 -39.59
CA MET A 6 -38.88 -21.90 -39.49
C MET A 6 -39.16 -20.71 -38.55
N THR A 7 -38.21 -20.38 -37.67
CA THR A 7 -38.12 -19.03 -37.07
C THR A 7 -36.67 -18.68 -36.71
N THR A 8 -36.07 -17.87 -37.58
CA THR A 8 -35.19 -16.72 -37.30
C THR A 8 -34.08 -16.86 -36.24
N MET A 9 -32.84 -16.95 -36.74
CA MET A 9 -31.63 -16.56 -36.00
C MET A 9 -31.67 -15.07 -35.64
N VAL A 10 -31.71 -14.75 -34.35
CA VAL A 10 -31.37 -13.42 -33.85
C VAL A 10 -29.85 -13.39 -33.70
N LYS A 11 -29.17 -12.62 -34.56
CA LYS A 11 -27.73 -12.33 -34.43
C LYS A 11 -27.50 -11.65 -33.08
N GLU A 12 -26.74 -12.31 -32.22
CA GLU A 12 -26.08 -11.71 -31.06
C GLU A 12 -25.22 -10.55 -31.56
N GLY A 13 -25.68 -9.32 -31.27
CA GLY A 13 -24.90 -8.11 -31.51
C GLY A 13 -23.81 -8.01 -30.46
N SER A 14 -22.63 -8.47 -30.83
CA SER A 14 -21.39 -8.39 -30.06
C SER A 14 -21.09 -6.96 -29.58
N LEU A 15 -20.62 -6.87 -28.33
CA LEU A 15 -19.97 -5.69 -27.74
C LEU A 15 -18.55 -5.46 -28.29
N ASP A 16 -18.20 -6.13 -29.39
CA ASP A 16 -16.85 -6.15 -29.92
C ASP A 16 -16.58 -4.94 -30.84
N ASN A 17 -15.38 -4.40 -30.66
CA ASN A 17 -14.72 -3.31 -31.39
C ASN A 17 -14.83 -1.90 -30.79
N LEU A 18 -14.58 -1.73 -29.48
CA LEU A 18 -13.93 -0.46 -29.08
C LEU A 18 -12.47 -0.52 -29.53
N GLU A 19 -12.13 0.22 -30.58
CA GLU A 19 -10.73 0.44 -30.99
C GLU A 19 -10.09 1.44 -30.01
N PHE A 20 -9.10 0.96 -29.26
CA PHE A 20 -8.32 1.74 -28.30
C PHE A 20 -6.92 2.01 -28.87
N ASP A 21 -6.45 3.26 -28.77
CA ASP A 21 -5.06 3.63 -29.05
C ASP A 21 -4.38 4.03 -27.74
N GLY A 22 -3.90 3.01 -27.01
CA GLY A 22 -3.15 3.12 -25.75
C GLY A 22 -3.96 3.60 -24.53
N GLU A 23 -4.51 4.81 -24.59
CA GLU A 23 -5.24 5.48 -23.49
C GLU A 23 -6.51 6.21 -23.94
N THR A 24 -6.78 6.29 -25.25
CA THR A 24 -7.88 7.10 -25.78
C THR A 24 -8.86 6.29 -26.62
N VAL A 25 -10.16 6.49 -26.36
CA VAL A 25 -11.24 5.88 -27.14
C VAL A 25 -11.31 6.56 -28.51
N LEU A 26 -11.30 5.78 -29.59
CA LEU A 26 -11.37 6.32 -30.95
C LEU A 26 -12.81 6.52 -31.44
N CYS A 27 -12.96 7.47 -32.37
CA CYS A 27 -14.23 7.74 -33.03
C CYS A 27 -14.59 6.61 -33.97
N ARG A 28 -15.68 5.90 -33.66
CA ARG A 28 -16.20 4.77 -34.45
C ARG A 28 -16.52 5.08 -35.92
N VAL A 29 -16.60 6.36 -36.28
CA VAL A 29 -16.88 6.81 -37.66
C VAL A 29 -15.61 7.01 -38.49
N CYS A 30 -14.54 7.55 -37.90
CA CYS A 30 -13.38 8.04 -38.68
C CYS A 30 -12.01 7.77 -38.06
N GLY A 31 -11.95 7.09 -36.90
CA GLY A 31 -10.70 6.76 -36.20
C GLY A 31 -10.00 7.96 -35.52
N ASP A 32 -10.56 9.17 -35.58
CA ASP A 32 -10.04 10.34 -34.86
C ASP A 32 -10.31 10.21 -33.34
N ARG A 33 -9.59 10.96 -32.49
CA ARG A 33 -9.78 10.90 -31.03
C ARG A 33 -11.23 11.25 -30.65
N ALA A 34 -11.90 10.37 -29.90
CA ALA A 34 -13.26 10.65 -29.46
C ALA A 34 -13.25 11.71 -28.34
N SER A 35 -14.20 12.65 -28.40
CA SER A 35 -14.40 13.65 -27.35
C SER A 35 -15.42 13.18 -26.30
N GLY A 36 -16.06 12.03 -26.52
CA GLY A 36 -17.05 11.46 -25.61
C GLY A 36 -18.08 10.60 -26.35
N PHE A 37 -19.19 10.33 -25.66
CA PHE A 37 -20.31 9.56 -26.16
C PHE A 37 -21.38 10.50 -26.73
N HIS A 38 -21.52 10.54 -28.05
CA HIS A 38 -22.42 11.44 -28.76
C HIS A 38 -23.43 10.65 -29.59
N TYR A 39 -24.71 10.89 -29.33
CA TYR A 39 -25.83 10.27 -30.06
C TYR A 39 -25.81 8.74 -30.08
N GLY A 40 -25.29 8.09 -29.03
CA GLY A 40 -25.28 6.63 -28.91
C GLY A 40 -23.95 5.94 -29.26
N VAL A 41 -22.91 6.69 -29.64
CA VAL A 41 -21.58 6.12 -29.97
C VAL A 41 -20.43 7.01 -29.50
N HIS A 42 -19.23 6.43 -29.37
CA HIS A 42 -18.00 7.23 -29.20
C HIS A 42 -17.65 7.95 -30.51
N ALA A 43 -17.59 9.29 -30.45
CA ALA A 43 -17.33 10.11 -31.63
C ALA A 43 -16.45 11.33 -31.33
N CYS A 44 -15.72 11.78 -32.36
CA CYS A 44 -15.00 13.05 -32.32
C CYS A 44 -15.97 14.23 -32.52
N GLU A 45 -15.53 15.44 -32.16
CA GLU A 45 -16.31 16.68 -32.37
C GLU A 45 -16.70 16.89 -33.85
N GLY A 46 -15.82 16.48 -34.78
CA GLY A 46 -16.08 16.59 -36.21
C GLY A 46 -17.28 15.75 -36.67
N CYS A 47 -17.37 14.49 -36.26
CA CYS A 47 -18.46 13.59 -36.64
C CYS A 47 -19.75 13.88 -35.85
N LYS A 48 -19.65 14.28 -34.58
CA LYS A 48 -20.76 14.79 -33.78
C LYS A 48 -21.44 15.98 -34.46
N GLY A 49 -20.67 17.02 -34.80
CA GLY A 49 -21.21 18.23 -35.44
C GLY A 49 -21.78 17.96 -36.83
N PHE A 50 -21.11 17.10 -37.62
CA PHE A 50 -21.59 16.68 -38.93
C PHE A 50 -22.94 15.95 -38.84
N PHE A 51 -23.06 14.97 -37.94
CA PHE A 51 -24.30 14.20 -37.77
C PHE A 51 -25.45 15.09 -37.29
N ARG A 52 -25.21 15.94 -36.28
CA ARG A 52 -26.21 16.89 -35.77
C ARG A 52 -26.79 17.78 -36.87
N ARG A 53 -25.94 18.43 -37.68
CA ARG A 53 -26.39 19.30 -38.78
C ARG A 53 -27.18 18.51 -39.82
N SER A 54 -26.67 17.35 -40.22
CA SER A 54 -27.30 16.50 -41.22
C SER A 54 -28.73 16.09 -40.83
N ILE A 55 -28.95 15.75 -39.55
CA ILE A 55 -30.26 15.34 -39.05
C ILE A 55 -31.19 16.53 -38.79
N GLN A 56 -30.71 17.59 -38.12
CA GLN A 56 -31.54 18.77 -37.79
C GLN A 56 -32.03 19.52 -39.02
N GLN A 57 -31.15 19.74 -39.99
CA GLN A 57 -31.48 20.45 -41.23
C GLN A 57 -32.03 19.52 -42.32
N LYS A 58 -32.19 18.21 -42.03
CA LYS A 58 -32.65 17.18 -42.97
C LYS A 58 -31.90 17.24 -44.32
N ILE A 59 -30.58 17.39 -44.26
CA ILE A 59 -29.74 17.60 -45.45
C ILE A 59 -29.76 16.33 -46.31
N GLN A 60 -30.06 16.49 -47.59
CA GLN A 60 -29.88 15.45 -48.60
C GLN A 60 -28.55 15.68 -49.32
N TYR A 61 -27.59 14.79 -49.10
CA TYR A 61 -26.28 14.85 -49.76
C TYR A 61 -26.34 14.24 -51.16
N ARG A 62 -25.50 14.75 -52.08
CA ARG A 62 -25.33 14.17 -53.42
C ARG A 62 -24.95 12.68 -53.32
N PRO A 63 -25.48 11.81 -54.21
CA PRO A 63 -25.11 10.40 -54.24
C PRO A 63 -23.60 10.18 -54.36
N CYS A 64 -23.10 9.14 -53.71
CA CYS A 64 -21.69 8.79 -53.77
C CYS A 64 -21.29 8.34 -55.19
N LEU A 65 -20.18 8.88 -55.70
CA LEU A 65 -19.61 8.52 -57.01
C LEU A 65 -18.76 7.22 -56.99
N ARG A 66 -18.55 6.62 -55.81
CA ARG A 66 -17.72 5.42 -55.59
C ARG A 66 -18.53 4.31 -54.89
N ASN A 67 -19.64 3.92 -55.50
CA ASN A 67 -20.48 2.78 -55.09
C ASN A 67 -20.92 2.77 -53.60
N GLN A 68 -20.98 3.94 -52.96
CA GLN A 68 -21.34 4.06 -51.54
C GLN A 68 -20.45 3.28 -50.55
N GLN A 69 -19.19 3.03 -50.92
CA GLN A 69 -18.21 2.24 -50.14
C GLN A 69 -16.94 3.04 -49.79
N CYS A 70 -17.01 4.37 -49.76
CA CYS A 70 -15.85 5.18 -49.38
C CYS A 70 -15.40 4.86 -47.95
N ASN A 71 -14.12 4.51 -47.78
CA ASN A 71 -13.51 4.39 -46.45
C ASN A 71 -13.44 5.77 -45.78
N ILE A 72 -13.94 5.89 -44.55
CA ILE A 72 -14.02 7.14 -43.80
C ILE A 72 -12.96 7.13 -42.70
N GLN A 73 -11.95 7.96 -42.87
CA GLN A 73 -10.82 8.15 -41.94
C GLN A 73 -10.63 9.64 -41.64
N ARG A 74 -9.90 9.98 -40.57
CA ARG A 74 -9.64 11.37 -40.14
C ARG A 74 -9.25 12.30 -41.31
N VAL A 75 -8.35 11.83 -42.17
CA VAL A 75 -7.78 12.59 -43.30
C VAL A 75 -8.74 12.80 -44.47
N ASN A 76 -9.70 11.90 -44.69
CA ASN A 76 -10.52 11.87 -45.90
C ASN A 76 -12.04 11.96 -45.63
N ARG A 77 -12.45 12.07 -44.37
CA ARG A 77 -13.87 12.08 -43.94
C ARG A 77 -14.73 13.17 -44.60
N ASN A 78 -14.15 14.23 -45.14
CA ASN A 78 -14.87 15.29 -45.82
C ASN A 78 -15.07 15.03 -47.33
N ARG A 79 -14.40 14.03 -47.93
CA ARG A 79 -14.44 13.77 -49.38
C ARG A 79 -15.81 13.28 -49.87
N CYS A 80 -16.52 12.50 -49.05
CA CYS A 80 -17.84 11.98 -49.40
C CYS A 80 -18.79 12.08 -48.20
N GLN A 81 -19.60 13.13 -48.17
CA GLN A 81 -20.57 13.39 -47.11
C GLN A 81 -21.66 12.31 -47.05
N TYR A 82 -22.08 11.78 -48.20
CA TYR A 82 -23.03 10.67 -48.27
C TYR A 82 -22.52 9.43 -47.50
N CYS A 83 -21.31 8.95 -47.82
CA CYS A 83 -20.73 7.79 -47.15
C CYS A 83 -20.42 8.08 -45.67
N ARG A 84 -20.05 9.31 -45.33
CA ARG A 84 -19.84 9.71 -43.93
C ARG A 84 -21.15 9.63 -43.12
N LEU A 85 -22.26 10.16 -43.63
CA LEU A 85 -23.56 10.10 -42.96
C LEU A 85 -24.05 8.65 -42.86
N LYS A 86 -23.91 7.88 -43.95
CA LYS A 86 -24.20 6.44 -43.95
C LYS A 86 -23.40 5.71 -42.88
N LYS A 87 -22.10 6.00 -42.74
CA LYS A 87 -21.24 5.41 -41.71
C LYS A 87 -21.67 5.83 -40.30
N CYS A 88 -22.01 7.10 -40.06
CA CYS A 88 -22.56 7.56 -38.78
C CYS A 88 -23.78 6.73 -38.34
N ILE A 89 -24.73 6.51 -39.25
CA ILE A 89 -25.94 5.73 -38.97
C ILE A 89 -25.57 4.26 -38.75
N SER A 90 -24.72 3.67 -39.60
CA SER A 90 -24.35 2.25 -39.51
C SER A 90 -23.61 1.90 -38.23
N VAL A 91 -22.85 2.84 -37.64
CA VAL A 91 -22.13 2.59 -36.38
C VAL A 91 -23.00 2.80 -35.15
N GLY A 92 -24.26 3.24 -35.32
CA GLY A 92 -25.24 3.36 -34.25
C GLY A 92 -25.57 4.78 -33.80
N MET A 93 -25.22 5.84 -34.56
CA MET A 93 -25.68 7.19 -34.20
C MET A 93 -27.20 7.32 -34.34
N SER A 94 -27.89 7.61 -33.23
CA SER A 94 -29.34 7.72 -33.14
C SER A 94 -29.83 9.09 -33.62
N ARG A 95 -30.76 9.08 -34.60
CA ARG A 95 -31.45 10.29 -35.09
C ARG A 95 -32.30 10.93 -33.99
N ASP A 96 -32.88 10.10 -33.11
CA ASP A 96 -33.74 10.57 -32.02
C ASP A 96 -32.93 11.23 -30.90
N ALA A 97 -31.72 10.73 -30.61
CA ALA A 97 -30.81 11.35 -29.65
C ALA A 97 -30.38 12.77 -30.06
N VAL A 98 -30.42 13.12 -31.35
CA VAL A 98 -30.16 14.48 -31.83
C VAL A 98 -31.24 15.47 -31.36
N ARG A 99 -32.47 15.00 -31.10
CA ARG A 99 -33.54 15.81 -30.50
C ARG A 99 -33.30 16.09 -29.01
N PHE A 100 -32.58 15.20 -28.32
CA PHE A 100 -32.42 15.25 -26.87
C PHE A 100 -31.15 15.97 -26.36
N GLY A 101 -30.25 16.46 -27.22
CA GLY A 101 -29.15 17.32 -26.78
C GLY A 101 -28.19 16.67 -25.75
N ARG A 102 -27.82 17.40 -24.69
CA ARG A 102 -26.87 16.94 -23.66
C ARG A 102 -27.45 15.74 -22.90
N VAL A 103 -26.68 14.65 -22.78
CA VAL A 103 -27.05 13.47 -21.99
C VAL A 103 -27.42 13.89 -20.57
N PRO A 104 -28.64 13.58 -20.08
CA PRO A 104 -29.03 13.90 -18.71
C PRO A 104 -28.06 13.28 -17.70
N LYS A 105 -27.72 14.01 -16.63
CA LYS A 105 -26.77 13.55 -15.60
C LYS A 105 -27.10 12.16 -15.05
N LYS A 106 -28.39 11.85 -14.92
CA LYS A 106 -28.90 10.53 -14.48
C LYS A 106 -28.51 9.40 -15.44
N GLU A 107 -28.59 9.64 -16.74
CA GLU A 107 -28.24 8.62 -17.75
C GLU A 107 -26.72 8.41 -17.83
N LYS A 108 -25.94 9.49 -17.68
CA LYS A 108 -24.48 9.39 -17.57
C LYS A 108 -24.05 8.56 -16.35
N ALA A 109 -24.70 8.75 -15.20
CA ALA A 109 -24.43 7.97 -13.99
C ALA A 109 -24.74 6.49 -14.20
N ARG A 110 -25.91 6.17 -14.77
CA ARG A 110 -26.32 4.80 -15.08
C ARG A 110 -25.34 4.07 -16.01
N ILE A 111 -24.81 4.75 -17.04
CA ILE A 111 -23.83 4.15 -17.96
C ILE A 111 -22.51 3.84 -17.22
N ILE A 112 -22.03 4.75 -16.37
CA ILE A 112 -20.80 4.54 -15.58
C ILE A 112 -20.97 3.36 -14.63
N GLU A 113 -22.10 3.28 -13.93
CA GLU A 113 -22.44 2.16 -13.03
C GLU A 113 -22.46 0.83 -13.79
N GLN A 114 -23.07 0.81 -14.98
CA GLN A 114 -23.14 -0.40 -15.79
C GLN A 114 -21.75 -0.84 -16.33
N MET A 115 -20.86 0.11 -16.65
CA MET A 115 -19.47 -0.18 -17.02
C MET A 115 -18.66 -0.71 -15.82
N GLN A 116 -18.79 -0.08 -14.64
CA GLN A 116 -18.12 -0.53 -13.42
C GLN A 116 -18.55 -1.94 -13.03
N ARG A 117 -19.85 -2.26 -13.14
CA ARG A 117 -20.38 -3.59 -12.85
C ARG A 117 -19.84 -4.67 -13.78
N LYS A 118 -19.69 -4.37 -15.08
CA LYS A 118 -19.08 -5.31 -16.04
C LYS A 118 -17.59 -5.53 -15.75
N ASN A 119 -16.85 -4.46 -15.45
CA ASN A 119 -15.42 -4.57 -15.11
C ASN A 119 -15.22 -5.38 -13.82
N LEU A 120 -16.04 -5.16 -12.79
CA LEU A 120 -15.98 -5.91 -11.54
C LEU A 120 -16.29 -7.39 -11.78
N ALA A 121 -17.32 -7.70 -12.58
CA ALA A 121 -17.65 -9.08 -12.91
C ALA A 121 -16.50 -9.79 -13.66
N SER A 122 -15.86 -9.12 -14.61
CA SER A 122 -14.69 -9.65 -15.32
C SER A 122 -13.50 -9.89 -14.37
N GLN A 123 -13.19 -8.94 -13.48
CA GLN A 123 -12.11 -9.08 -12.49
C GLN A 123 -12.37 -10.25 -11.52
N THR A 124 -13.63 -10.45 -11.10
CA THR A 124 -13.99 -11.58 -10.25
C THR A 124 -13.79 -12.92 -10.96
N ILE A 125 -14.13 -13.02 -12.24
CA ILE A 125 -13.93 -14.26 -13.03
C ILE A 125 -12.43 -14.55 -13.17
N GLU A 126 -11.63 -13.53 -13.48
CA GLU A 126 -10.17 -13.66 -13.60
C GLU A 126 -9.55 -14.12 -12.28
N LEU A 127 -9.92 -13.49 -11.16
CA LEU A 127 -9.48 -13.90 -9.84
C LEU A 127 -9.88 -15.33 -9.51
N ASN A 128 -11.12 -15.74 -9.80
CA ASN A 128 -11.57 -17.12 -9.59
C ASN A 128 -10.73 -18.13 -10.37
N THR A 129 -10.34 -17.78 -11.60
CA THR A 129 -9.53 -18.63 -12.46
C THR A 129 -8.12 -18.78 -11.90
N LEU A 130 -7.51 -17.68 -11.46
CA LEU A 130 -6.18 -17.70 -10.83
C LEU A 130 -6.15 -18.48 -9.51
N LEU A 131 -7.26 -18.48 -8.76
CA LEU A 131 -7.38 -19.17 -7.47
C LEU A 131 -8.01 -20.57 -7.58
N ALA A 132 -8.23 -21.09 -8.79
CA ALA A 132 -8.95 -22.35 -9.00
C ALA A 132 -8.13 -23.60 -8.61
N SER A 133 -6.80 -23.53 -8.74
CA SER A 133 -5.89 -24.66 -8.57
C SER A 133 -4.81 -24.32 -7.54
N ASP A 134 -4.85 -25.00 -6.41
CA ASP A 134 -3.84 -24.83 -5.34
C ASP A 134 -2.44 -25.14 -5.84
N GLN A 135 -2.30 -26.15 -6.71
CA GLN A 135 -0.99 -26.56 -7.26
C GLN A 135 -0.39 -25.47 -8.17
N ASP A 136 -1.20 -24.86 -9.03
CA ASP A 136 -0.75 -23.78 -9.92
C ASP A 136 -0.41 -22.53 -9.12
N MET A 137 -1.21 -22.23 -8.09
CA MET A 137 -0.95 -21.13 -7.16
C MET A 137 0.38 -21.29 -6.43
N VAL A 138 0.61 -22.45 -5.81
CA VAL A 138 1.87 -22.77 -5.14
C VAL A 138 3.03 -22.68 -6.12
N SER A 139 2.89 -23.26 -7.31
CA SER A 139 3.93 -23.23 -8.34
C SER A 139 4.29 -21.80 -8.76
N ALA A 140 3.29 -20.93 -8.94
CA ALA A 140 3.51 -19.52 -9.28
C ALA A 140 4.23 -18.77 -8.15
N VAL A 141 3.80 -18.96 -6.89
CA VAL A 141 4.42 -18.32 -5.71
C VAL A 141 5.87 -18.80 -5.53
N VAL A 142 6.11 -20.11 -5.63
CA VAL A 142 7.45 -20.70 -5.49
C VAL A 142 8.37 -20.24 -6.62
N ALA A 143 7.90 -20.22 -7.87
CA ALA A 143 8.67 -19.70 -9.00
C ALA A 143 9.05 -18.23 -8.78
N SER A 144 8.09 -17.41 -8.35
CA SER A 144 8.31 -15.99 -8.02
C SER A 144 9.33 -15.82 -6.88
N HIS A 145 9.26 -16.66 -5.85
CA HIS A 145 10.21 -16.63 -4.74
C HIS A 145 11.64 -16.95 -5.21
N ARG A 146 11.82 -18.04 -5.97
CA ARG A 146 13.14 -18.46 -6.48
C ARG A 146 13.77 -17.44 -7.43
N LEU A 147 12.96 -16.69 -8.19
CA LEU A 147 13.43 -15.64 -9.09
C LEU A 147 13.83 -14.34 -8.38
N THR A 148 13.32 -14.12 -7.16
CA THR A 148 13.49 -12.85 -6.45
C THR A 148 14.34 -12.97 -5.20
N CYS A 149 14.50 -14.16 -4.64
CA CYS A 149 15.29 -14.40 -3.44
C CYS A 149 16.47 -15.32 -3.78
N ASP A 150 17.66 -14.71 -3.89
CA ASP A 150 18.88 -15.45 -4.21
C ASP A 150 19.42 -16.27 -3.03
N ILE A 151 18.86 -16.12 -1.83
CA ILE A 151 19.34 -16.73 -0.59
C ILE A 151 18.43 -17.91 -0.25
N SER A 152 18.68 -19.05 -0.88
CA SER A 152 18.06 -20.33 -0.49
C SER A 152 18.75 -20.93 0.73
N GLN A 153 18.10 -21.87 1.40
CA GLN A 153 18.73 -22.59 2.52
C GLN A 153 20.07 -23.24 2.14
N PHE A 154 20.12 -23.87 0.97
CA PHE A 154 21.34 -24.51 0.47
C PHE A 154 22.46 -23.51 0.21
N LYS A 155 22.15 -22.34 -0.36
CA LYS A 155 23.16 -21.30 -0.63
C LYS A 155 23.62 -20.64 0.68
N ALA A 156 22.70 -20.38 1.60
CA ALA A 156 23.03 -19.86 2.93
C ALA A 156 23.98 -20.80 3.68
N GLN A 157 23.77 -22.13 3.59
CA GLN A 157 24.68 -23.09 4.19
C GLN A 157 26.09 -23.05 3.55
N GLN A 158 26.18 -23.05 2.22
CA GLN A 158 27.48 -22.93 1.54
C GLN A 158 28.22 -21.63 1.88
N MET A 159 27.50 -20.51 1.91
CA MET A 159 28.06 -19.22 2.31
C MET A 159 28.57 -19.25 3.75
N ARG A 160 27.84 -19.92 4.65
CA ARG A 160 28.24 -20.08 6.05
C ARG A 160 29.51 -20.92 6.18
N ASP A 161 29.60 -22.04 5.48
CA ASP A 161 30.78 -22.91 5.52
C ASP A 161 32.04 -22.14 5.07
N LEU A 162 31.92 -21.32 4.03
CA LEU A 162 32.98 -20.44 3.56
C LEU A 162 33.31 -19.33 4.58
N ALA A 163 32.30 -18.68 5.15
CA ALA A 163 32.49 -17.60 6.13
C ALA A 163 33.17 -18.10 7.41
N LEU A 164 32.82 -19.30 7.87
CA LEU A 164 33.45 -19.96 9.01
C LEU A 164 34.89 -20.38 8.72
N HIS A 165 35.20 -20.75 7.47
CA HIS A 165 36.57 -21.02 7.05
C HIS A 165 37.44 -19.76 7.05
N ASN A 166 36.91 -18.65 6.54
CA ASN A 166 37.64 -17.37 6.45
C ASN A 166 37.75 -16.63 7.80
N GLN A 167 36.81 -16.89 8.74
CA GLN A 167 36.76 -16.26 10.07
C GLN A 167 36.74 -14.72 10.05
N GLU A 168 36.17 -14.12 9.01
CA GLU A 168 36.07 -12.65 8.89
C GLU A 168 34.87 -12.12 9.70
N TYR A 169 35.16 -11.71 10.94
CA TYR A 169 34.18 -11.06 11.82
C TYR A 169 34.20 -9.55 11.65
N VAL A 170 33.00 -8.96 11.56
CA VAL A 170 32.79 -7.52 11.54
C VAL A 170 32.41 -7.05 12.94
N THR A 171 33.12 -6.03 13.41
CA THR A 171 32.71 -5.23 14.56
C THR A 171 31.93 -4.02 14.06
N CYS A 172 30.62 -4.00 14.31
CA CYS A 172 29.79 -2.83 14.03
C CYS A 172 28.84 -2.52 15.19
N PRO A 173 28.44 -1.26 15.38
CA PRO A 173 27.37 -0.91 16.29
C PRO A 173 26.08 -1.69 15.99
N ALA A 174 25.36 -2.12 17.03
CA ALA A 174 24.13 -2.91 16.88
C ALA A 174 23.06 -2.22 16.01
N ASN A 175 23.09 -0.89 15.93
CA ASN A 175 22.15 -0.13 15.09
C ASN A 175 22.39 -0.22 13.59
N MET A 176 23.58 -0.63 13.16
CA MET A 176 23.96 -0.83 11.76
C MET A 176 24.05 -2.31 11.38
N ALA A 177 23.82 -3.24 12.32
CA ALA A 177 23.80 -4.67 12.07
C ALA A 177 22.47 -5.07 11.40
N CYS A 178 22.54 -5.47 10.13
CA CYS A 178 21.43 -5.98 9.34
C CYS A 178 21.99 -6.97 8.31
N PRO A 179 21.34 -8.14 8.03
CA PRO A 179 21.87 -9.11 7.09
C PRO A 179 22.12 -8.55 5.67
N LEU A 180 21.38 -7.51 5.26
CA LEU A 180 21.51 -6.88 3.94
C LEU A 180 22.72 -5.93 3.82
N ASN A 181 23.40 -5.63 4.92
CA ASN A 181 24.54 -4.70 4.89
C ASN A 181 25.78 -5.38 4.29
N ASN A 182 26.21 -4.95 3.11
CA ASN A 182 27.35 -5.54 2.40
C ASN A 182 28.71 -4.98 2.84
N GLU A 183 28.75 -3.76 3.40
CA GLU A 183 30.00 -3.05 3.68
C GLU A 183 30.05 -2.46 5.09
N ILE A 184 30.87 -3.07 5.94
CA ILE A 184 31.39 -2.39 7.13
C ILE A 184 32.89 -2.66 7.20
N GLY A 185 33.66 -1.82 6.52
CA GLY A 185 35.04 -1.51 6.89
C GLY A 185 35.00 -0.22 7.70
N MET A 186 35.43 -0.27 8.96
CA MET A 186 35.47 0.91 9.82
C MET A 186 36.66 1.80 9.43
N ASP A 187 36.40 2.88 8.69
CA ASP A 187 37.20 4.09 8.77
C ASP A 187 36.40 5.12 9.61
N ALA A 188 36.92 5.43 10.80
CA ALA A 188 36.24 6.19 11.86
C ALA A 188 35.90 7.67 11.53
N ASN A 189 36.08 8.13 10.29
CA ASN A 189 36.02 9.55 9.91
C ASN A 189 34.92 9.94 8.89
N ALA A 190 34.03 9.04 8.46
CA ALA A 190 33.03 9.33 7.40
C ALA A 190 31.58 9.40 7.91
N ASN A 191 31.25 10.30 8.83
CA ASN A 191 30.02 10.18 9.65
C ASN A 191 28.69 10.68 9.03
N ARG A 192 28.61 11.07 7.75
CA ARG A 192 27.34 11.57 7.13
C ARG A 192 26.90 10.86 5.86
N ASN A 193 27.83 10.36 5.04
CA ASN A 193 27.49 9.60 3.83
C ASN A 193 27.10 8.14 4.15
N ASN A 194 27.50 7.63 5.31
CA ASN A 194 27.26 6.24 5.69
C ASN A 194 25.77 5.89 5.95
N LEU A 195 24.93 6.84 6.36
CA LEU A 195 23.50 6.56 6.61
C LEU A 195 22.68 6.51 5.32
N THR A 196 23.02 7.36 4.34
CA THR A 196 22.45 7.32 2.99
C THR A 196 22.85 6.02 2.30
N ASP A 197 24.13 5.65 2.37
CA ASP A 197 24.65 4.41 1.78
C ASP A 197 24.03 3.16 2.45
N PHE A 198 23.84 3.19 3.78
CA PHE A 198 23.14 2.13 4.51
C PHE A 198 21.67 2.02 4.08
N SER A 199 20.97 3.13 3.88
CA SER A 199 19.57 3.14 3.43
C SER A 199 19.42 2.63 2.00
N GLU A 200 20.33 3.02 1.11
CA GLU A 200 20.36 2.60 -0.29
C GLU A 200 20.61 1.09 -0.45
N SER A 201 21.31 0.47 0.52
CA SER A 201 21.54 -0.98 0.55
C SER A 201 20.25 -1.82 0.64
N PHE A 202 19.13 -1.25 1.12
CA PHE A 202 17.85 -1.94 1.20
C PHE A 202 17.05 -1.91 -0.10
N THR A 203 17.31 -0.96 -1.00
CA THR A 203 16.53 -0.76 -2.23
C THR A 203 16.44 -2.02 -3.11
N PRO A 204 17.54 -2.78 -3.34
CA PRO A 204 17.46 -4.03 -4.10
C PRO A 204 16.58 -5.09 -3.41
N ALA A 205 16.67 -5.21 -2.09
CA ALA A 205 15.90 -6.17 -1.31
C ALA A 205 14.40 -5.83 -1.31
N ILE A 206 14.06 -4.55 -1.19
CA ILE A 206 12.68 -4.08 -1.29
C ILE A 206 12.12 -4.34 -2.69
N LYS A 207 12.89 -4.02 -3.73
CA LYS A 207 12.50 -4.29 -5.12
C LYS A 207 12.24 -5.78 -5.33
N SER A 208 13.08 -6.65 -4.78
CA SER A 208 12.87 -8.10 -4.79
C SER A 208 11.53 -8.50 -4.16
N VAL A 209 11.12 -7.91 -3.04
CA VAL A 209 9.81 -8.17 -2.42
C VAL A 209 8.66 -7.65 -3.29
N VAL A 210 8.80 -6.48 -3.91
CA VAL A 210 7.79 -5.93 -4.84
C VAL A 210 7.62 -6.84 -6.06
N ASP A 211 8.71 -7.31 -6.64
CA ASP A 211 8.67 -8.20 -7.79
C ASP A 211 8.14 -9.58 -7.40
N PHE A 212 8.43 -10.06 -6.17
CA PHE A 212 7.82 -11.26 -5.61
C PHE A 212 6.29 -11.13 -5.52
N ALA A 213 5.82 -10.00 -4.97
CA ALA A 213 4.40 -9.72 -4.78
C ALA A 213 3.61 -9.78 -6.08
N LYS A 214 4.18 -9.25 -7.19
CA LYS A 214 3.56 -9.31 -8.52
C LYS A 214 3.37 -10.75 -9.03
N GLY A 215 4.20 -11.69 -8.57
CA GLY A 215 4.07 -13.11 -8.89
C GLY A 215 3.05 -13.87 -8.03
N ILE A 216 2.46 -13.24 -7.00
CA ILE A 216 1.39 -13.85 -6.20
C ILE A 216 0.06 -13.77 -6.99
N PRO A 217 -0.61 -14.90 -7.27
CA PRO A 217 -1.88 -14.90 -7.97
C PRO A 217 -2.93 -14.00 -7.29
N GLY A 218 -3.47 -13.04 -8.06
CA GLY A 218 -4.47 -12.08 -7.58
C GLY A 218 -3.91 -10.76 -7.05
N PHE A 219 -2.61 -10.63 -6.75
CA PHE A 219 -2.04 -9.37 -6.22
C PHE A 219 -2.17 -8.21 -7.22
N VAL A 220 -1.86 -8.44 -8.49
CA VAL A 220 -1.90 -7.41 -9.55
C VAL A 220 -3.35 -6.96 -9.85
N LEU A 221 -4.35 -7.77 -9.49
CA LEU A 221 -5.77 -7.44 -9.63
C LEU A 221 -6.31 -6.54 -8.52
N LEU A 222 -5.56 -6.38 -7.42
CA LEU A 222 -5.89 -5.40 -6.38
C LEU A 222 -5.72 -3.99 -6.92
N ASN A 223 -6.44 -3.03 -6.34
CA ASN A 223 -6.20 -1.63 -6.65
C ASN A 223 -4.80 -1.19 -6.15
N GLN A 224 -4.23 -0.16 -6.79
CA GLN A 224 -2.86 0.28 -6.49
C GLN A 224 -2.68 0.74 -5.03
N ASP A 225 -3.70 1.36 -4.42
CA ASP A 225 -3.62 1.83 -3.04
C ASP A 225 -3.51 0.65 -2.06
N ASP A 226 -4.24 -0.45 -2.32
CA ASP A 226 -4.16 -1.68 -1.53
C ASP A 226 -2.82 -2.40 -1.75
N GLN A 227 -2.33 -2.47 -2.99
CA GLN A 227 -0.99 -3.03 -3.28
C GLN A 227 0.10 -2.29 -2.51
N VAL A 228 0.06 -0.96 -2.51
CA VAL A 228 1.00 -0.10 -1.78
C VAL A 228 0.86 -0.31 -0.27
N THR A 229 -0.36 -0.40 0.25
CA THR A 229 -0.63 -0.61 1.69
C THR A 229 -0.07 -1.95 2.17
N LEU A 230 -0.29 -3.02 1.42
CA LEU A 230 0.24 -4.35 1.72
C LEU A 230 1.78 -4.36 1.70
N LEU A 231 2.39 -3.74 0.68
CA LEU A 231 3.85 -3.66 0.57
C LEU A 231 4.47 -2.82 1.70
N LYS A 232 3.89 -1.66 2.04
CA LYS A 232 4.38 -0.81 3.16
C LYS A 232 4.41 -1.58 4.47
N ALA A 233 3.35 -2.33 4.74
CA ALA A 233 3.23 -3.03 6.02
C ALA A 233 3.95 -4.39 6.03
N GLY A 234 4.07 -5.08 4.90
CA GLY A 234 4.58 -6.45 4.84
C GLY A 234 6.05 -6.61 4.44
N THR A 235 6.69 -5.59 3.85
CA THR A 235 8.04 -5.77 3.27
C THR A 235 9.08 -6.20 4.30
N PHE A 236 9.13 -5.55 5.46
CA PHE A 236 10.06 -5.91 6.53
C PHE A 236 9.82 -7.35 7.03
N GLU A 237 8.55 -7.74 7.20
CA GLU A 237 8.17 -9.07 7.67
C GLU A 237 8.60 -10.17 6.69
N VAL A 238 8.39 -9.94 5.38
CA VAL A 238 8.84 -10.86 4.31
C VAL A 238 10.37 -10.96 4.27
N LEU A 239 11.08 -9.84 4.39
CA LEU A 239 12.55 -9.86 4.42
C LEU A 239 13.07 -10.63 5.62
N LEU A 240 12.48 -10.45 6.80
CA LEU A 240 12.91 -11.17 8.00
C LEU A 240 12.68 -12.68 7.88
N VAL A 241 11.56 -13.11 7.29
CA VAL A 241 11.30 -14.53 6.98
C VAL A 241 12.35 -15.08 6.01
N ARG A 242 12.63 -14.38 4.91
CA ARG A 242 13.58 -14.83 3.88
C ARG A 242 15.03 -14.88 4.36
N LEU A 243 15.41 -13.94 5.22
CA LEU A 243 16.78 -13.80 5.71
C LEU A 243 17.01 -14.52 7.04
N ALA A 244 15.99 -15.18 7.61
CA ALA A 244 16.11 -15.91 8.87
C ALA A 244 17.22 -16.97 8.82
N CYS A 245 17.44 -17.61 7.65
CA CYS A 245 18.48 -18.61 7.46
C CYS A 245 19.91 -18.08 7.62
N LEU A 246 20.12 -16.76 7.60
CA LEU A 246 21.41 -16.12 7.82
C LEU A 246 21.78 -16.00 9.30
N PHE A 247 20.84 -16.25 10.21
CA PHE A 247 21.08 -16.27 11.65
C PHE A 247 21.39 -17.70 12.08
N ASP A 248 22.52 -17.89 12.75
CA ASP A 248 22.93 -19.16 13.33
C ASP A 248 22.85 -19.11 14.86
N PRO A 249 21.92 -19.87 15.47
CA PRO A 249 21.80 -19.92 16.93
C PRO A 249 22.98 -20.65 17.60
N VAL A 250 23.69 -21.55 16.90
CA VAL A 250 24.76 -22.34 17.49
C VAL A 250 26.01 -21.50 17.73
N SER A 251 26.45 -20.77 16.70
CA SER A 251 27.60 -19.84 16.82
C SER A 251 27.22 -18.47 17.38
N ASN A 252 25.92 -18.21 17.56
CA ASN A 252 25.35 -16.91 17.94
C ASN A 252 25.81 -15.79 16.99
N THR A 253 25.75 -16.08 15.68
CA THR A 253 26.18 -15.17 14.62
C THR A 253 25.07 -14.89 13.60
N MET A 254 25.16 -13.74 12.95
CA MET A 254 24.39 -13.36 11.78
C MET A 254 25.36 -13.17 10.63
N MET A 255 25.06 -13.78 9.49
CA MET A 255 25.84 -13.61 8.27
C MET A 255 25.27 -12.48 7.42
N PHE A 256 26.14 -11.62 6.90
CA PHE A 256 25.76 -10.63 5.90
C PHE A 256 25.66 -11.26 4.51
N THR A 257 24.87 -10.68 3.61
CA THR A 257 24.80 -11.10 2.21
C THR A 257 26.16 -11.04 1.50
N GLY A 258 27.08 -10.21 1.99
CA GLY A 258 28.46 -10.10 1.53
C GLY A 258 29.40 -11.18 2.07
N GLY A 259 28.91 -12.12 2.89
CA GLY A 259 29.68 -13.28 3.39
C GLY A 259 30.45 -13.05 4.69
N LYS A 260 30.44 -11.84 5.26
CA LYS A 260 31.06 -11.55 6.56
C LYS A 260 30.16 -11.98 7.72
N LEU A 261 30.74 -12.19 8.91
CA LEU A 261 30.01 -12.60 10.11
C LEU A 261 29.90 -11.48 11.14
N PHE A 262 28.73 -11.32 11.73
CA PHE A 262 28.49 -10.51 12.92
C PHE A 262 28.19 -11.43 14.11
N ARG A 263 28.95 -11.31 15.19
CA ARG A 263 28.67 -12.05 16.43
C ARG A 263 27.77 -11.21 17.34
N ARG A 264 26.66 -11.78 17.79
CA ARG A 264 25.77 -11.15 18.77
C ARG A 264 26.56 -10.90 20.05
N GLN A 265 26.77 -9.64 20.39
CA GLN A 265 27.34 -9.25 21.67
C GLN A 265 26.22 -9.14 22.69
N THR A 266 26.37 -9.77 23.86
CA THR A 266 25.47 -9.59 25.01
C THR A 266 25.68 -8.18 25.57
N SER A 267 25.13 -7.16 24.93
CA SER A 267 25.33 -5.78 25.35
C SER A 267 24.45 -5.48 26.56
N THR A 268 25.07 -5.08 27.68
CA THR A 268 24.41 -4.63 28.92
C THR A 268 23.76 -3.25 28.78
N VAL A 269 23.83 -2.63 27.60
CA VAL A 269 23.32 -1.29 27.32
C VAL A 269 21.99 -1.39 26.57
N THR A 270 20.90 -1.15 27.31
CA THR A 270 19.51 -1.13 26.84
C THR A 270 19.25 0.04 25.89
N THR A 271 19.68 -0.09 24.64
CA THR A 271 19.16 0.75 23.56
C THR A 271 18.02 0.00 22.87
N ASN A 272 16.96 0.70 22.47
CA ASN A 272 15.84 0.11 21.71
C ASN A 272 16.31 -0.64 20.45
N VAL A 273 17.49 -0.30 19.93
CA VAL A 273 18.05 -0.91 18.74
C VAL A 273 18.77 -2.23 19.01
N GLY A 274 19.46 -2.35 20.15
CA GLY A 274 19.95 -3.65 20.63
C GLY A 274 18.79 -4.61 20.83
N PHE A 275 17.68 -4.13 21.39
CA PHE A 275 16.48 -4.93 21.61
C PHE A 275 15.84 -5.45 20.31
N LEU A 276 15.76 -4.63 19.25
CA LEU A 276 15.27 -5.09 17.94
C LEU A 276 16.17 -6.19 17.36
N LEU A 277 17.49 -5.98 17.38
CA LEU A 277 18.44 -6.98 16.87
C LEU A 277 18.37 -8.29 17.65
N ASP A 278 18.34 -8.21 18.98
CA ASP A 278 18.15 -9.35 19.87
C ASP A 278 16.84 -10.09 19.57
N SER A 279 15.75 -9.35 19.38
CA SER A 279 14.45 -9.92 19.04
C SER A 279 14.45 -10.58 17.66
N MET A 280 15.21 -10.06 16.68
CA MET A 280 15.41 -10.71 15.37
C MET A 280 16.19 -12.01 15.50
N PHE A 281 17.25 -12.07 16.33
CA PHE A 281 17.97 -13.31 16.63
C PHE A 281 17.03 -14.35 17.25
N ASP A 282 16.27 -13.96 18.27
CA ASP A 282 15.36 -14.87 18.97
C ASP A 282 14.22 -15.36 18.06
N PHE A 283 13.72 -14.50 17.17
CA PHE A 283 12.77 -14.89 16.13
C PHE A 283 13.38 -15.91 15.16
N ALA A 284 14.54 -15.59 14.59
CA ALA A 284 15.18 -16.42 13.58
C ALA A 284 15.57 -17.80 14.15
N GLU A 285 16.03 -17.86 15.40
CA GLU A 285 16.26 -19.14 16.10
C GLU A 285 14.99 -19.99 16.14
N ARG A 286 13.87 -19.42 16.62
CA ARG A 286 12.60 -20.15 16.73
C ARG A 286 12.03 -20.51 15.37
N PHE A 287 12.25 -19.66 14.36
CA PHE A 287 11.77 -19.87 13.00
C PHE A 287 12.56 -20.97 12.30
N ASN A 288 13.90 -20.94 12.35
CA ASN A 288 14.77 -21.94 11.73
C ASN A 288 14.59 -23.34 12.35
N ARG A 289 14.24 -23.43 13.65
CA ARG A 289 13.91 -24.70 14.33
C ARG A 289 12.68 -25.41 13.74
N MET A 290 11.84 -24.72 12.96
CA MET A 290 10.72 -25.33 12.24
C MET A 290 11.16 -26.09 10.98
N CYS A 291 12.42 -25.97 10.56
CA CYS A 291 13.02 -26.72 9.45
C CYS A 291 12.18 -26.68 8.15
N LEU A 292 11.58 -25.52 7.85
CA LEU A 292 10.79 -25.31 6.64
C LEU A 292 11.69 -25.36 5.41
N ASN A 293 11.23 -25.92 4.29
CA ASN A 293 11.98 -25.84 3.03
C ASN A 293 11.70 -24.51 2.28
N ASP A 294 12.45 -24.24 1.20
CA ASP A 294 12.32 -22.99 0.44
C ASP A 294 10.91 -22.79 -0.15
N ASP A 295 10.20 -23.87 -0.49
CA ASP A 295 8.85 -23.79 -1.06
C ASP A 295 7.81 -23.42 0.02
N GLU A 296 7.95 -23.96 1.23
CA GLU A 296 7.14 -23.59 2.39
C GLU A 296 7.40 -22.14 2.82
N ILE A 297 8.66 -21.70 2.79
CA ILE A 297 9.04 -20.31 3.06
C ILE A 297 8.41 -19.38 2.01
N ALA A 298 8.38 -19.77 0.73
CA ALA A 298 7.76 -19.00 -0.33
C ALA A 298 6.26 -18.78 -0.08
N VAL A 299 5.52 -19.87 0.19
CA VAL A 299 4.07 -19.79 0.42
C VAL A 299 3.77 -19.04 1.72
N PHE A 300 4.52 -19.27 2.80
CA PHE A 300 4.37 -18.52 4.05
C PHE A 300 4.64 -17.03 3.86
N SER A 301 5.66 -16.66 3.08
CA SER A 301 5.93 -15.26 2.72
C SER A 301 4.76 -14.60 2.01
N ALA A 302 4.06 -15.33 1.12
CA ALA A 302 2.87 -14.83 0.45
C ALA A 302 1.69 -14.64 1.43
N VAL A 303 1.49 -15.55 2.39
CA VAL A 303 0.47 -15.42 3.45
C VAL A 303 0.73 -14.19 4.34
N VAL A 304 1.99 -13.97 4.73
CA VAL A 304 2.41 -12.79 5.52
C VAL A 304 2.15 -11.49 4.75
N LEU A 305 2.49 -11.44 3.46
CA LEU A 305 2.31 -10.25 2.64
C LEU A 305 0.83 -9.93 2.39
N MET A 306 0.02 -10.95 2.06
CA MET A 306 -1.40 -10.82 1.75
C MET A 306 -2.27 -10.73 3.01
N SER A 307 -1.98 -9.78 3.90
CA SER A 307 -2.67 -9.63 5.18
C SER A 307 -3.89 -8.69 5.09
N PRO A 308 -5.14 -9.14 5.36
CA PRO A 308 -6.34 -8.31 5.27
C PRO A 308 -6.54 -7.36 6.46
N ASP A 309 -5.82 -7.56 7.56
CA ASP A 309 -5.90 -6.75 8.77
C ASP A 309 -5.05 -5.46 8.70
N ARG A 310 -4.46 -5.13 7.54
CA ARG A 310 -3.65 -3.92 7.38
C ARG A 310 -4.54 -2.66 7.38
N PRO A 311 -4.20 -1.64 8.17
CA PRO A 311 -4.95 -0.39 8.19
C PRO A 311 -4.83 0.34 6.84
N GLY A 312 -5.95 0.85 6.32
CA GLY A 312 -5.99 1.63 5.08
C GLY A 312 -6.40 0.85 3.83
N LEU A 313 -6.63 -0.47 3.94
CA LEU A 313 -7.15 -1.28 2.82
C LEU A 313 -8.58 -0.85 2.44
N ARG A 314 -8.82 -0.72 1.13
CA ARG A 314 -10.12 -0.39 0.54
C ARG A 314 -10.96 -1.63 0.26
N ASN A 315 -10.35 -2.71 -0.23
CA ASN A 315 -11.05 -3.96 -0.52
C ASN A 315 -10.50 -5.13 0.32
N VAL A 316 -10.83 -5.11 1.61
CA VAL A 316 -10.40 -6.13 2.60
C VAL A 316 -10.88 -7.53 2.19
N GLU A 317 -12.10 -7.66 1.69
CA GLU A 317 -12.71 -8.94 1.30
C GLU A 317 -11.90 -9.65 0.20
N GLN A 318 -11.43 -8.90 -0.81
CA GLN A 318 -10.62 -9.47 -1.88
C GLN A 318 -9.25 -9.94 -1.39
N VAL A 319 -8.61 -9.18 -0.49
CA VAL A 319 -7.32 -9.56 0.12
C VAL A 319 -7.49 -10.81 0.98
N GLU A 320 -8.51 -10.84 1.83
CA GLU A 320 -8.84 -11.98 2.70
C GLU A 320 -9.09 -13.24 1.87
N ARG A 321 -9.81 -13.11 0.75
CA ARG A 321 -10.07 -14.23 -0.15
C ARG A 321 -8.80 -14.83 -0.75
N ILE A 322 -7.85 -14.00 -1.16
CA ILE A 322 -6.54 -14.45 -1.68
C ILE A 322 -5.74 -15.11 -0.54
N GLN A 323 -5.70 -14.48 0.64
CA GLN A 323 -4.97 -14.99 1.80
C GLN A 323 -5.49 -16.35 2.27
N ASN A 324 -6.82 -16.53 2.31
CA ASN A 324 -7.43 -17.80 2.72
C ASN A 324 -6.99 -18.93 1.79
N LYS A 325 -6.95 -18.69 0.48
CA LYS A 325 -6.44 -19.67 -0.49
C LYS A 325 -4.95 -19.97 -0.33
N LEU A 326 -4.13 -18.96 -0.11
CA LEU A 326 -2.72 -19.16 0.20
C LEU A 326 -2.52 -19.94 1.52
N THR A 327 -3.38 -19.71 2.51
CA THR A 327 -3.33 -20.38 3.82
C THR A 327 -3.76 -21.85 3.73
N GLU A 328 -4.81 -22.15 2.95
CA GLU A 328 -5.22 -23.52 2.62
C GLU A 328 -4.08 -24.26 1.90
N ALA A 329 -3.48 -23.64 0.89
CA ALA A 329 -2.34 -24.21 0.17
C ALA A 329 -1.12 -24.43 1.09
N LEU A 330 -0.82 -23.48 1.98
CA LEU A 330 0.23 -23.61 2.99
C LEU A 330 -0.03 -24.79 3.94
N GLN A 331 -1.28 -24.96 4.39
CA GLN A 331 -1.64 -26.08 5.25
C GLN A 331 -1.40 -27.41 4.54
N ASN A 332 -1.78 -27.51 3.27
CA ASN A 332 -1.60 -28.71 2.46
C ASN A 332 -0.13 -29.08 2.27
N ILE A 333 0.73 -28.12 1.92
CA ILE A 333 2.16 -28.38 1.72
C ILE A 333 2.86 -28.77 3.04
N ILE A 334 2.54 -28.09 4.15
CA ILE A 334 3.09 -28.40 5.47
C ILE A 334 2.68 -29.80 5.91
N ASN A 335 1.39 -30.16 5.80
CA ASN A 335 0.90 -31.48 6.18
C ASN A 335 1.48 -32.60 5.29
N THR A 336 1.83 -32.29 4.03
CA THR A 336 2.43 -33.25 3.11
C THR A 336 3.89 -33.53 3.46
N ASN A 337 4.65 -32.48 3.78
CA ASN A 337 6.09 -32.56 4.02
C ASN A 337 6.44 -32.94 5.46
N HIS A 338 5.63 -32.52 6.43
CA HIS A 338 5.87 -32.69 7.88
C HIS A 338 4.79 -33.55 8.54
N LYS A 339 4.55 -34.75 7.98
CA LYS A 339 3.51 -35.68 8.46
C LYS A 339 3.61 -36.05 9.95
N GLU A 340 4.82 -35.95 10.51
CA GLU A 340 5.14 -36.29 11.90
C GLU A 340 4.77 -35.17 12.90
N ASP A 341 4.68 -33.90 12.48
CA ASP A 341 4.31 -32.77 13.35
C ASP A 341 3.03 -32.07 12.86
N SER A 342 1.88 -32.59 13.31
CA SER A 342 0.56 -32.02 13.02
C SER A 342 0.33 -30.61 13.60
N THR A 343 1.21 -30.16 14.51
CA THR A 343 1.10 -28.84 15.13
C THR A 343 1.93 -27.77 14.42
N LEU A 344 2.79 -28.16 13.46
CA LEU A 344 3.72 -27.26 12.78
C LEU A 344 3.01 -26.10 12.07
N PHE A 345 1.92 -26.38 11.36
CA PHE A 345 1.13 -25.35 10.67
C PHE A 345 0.60 -24.28 11.64
N ALA A 346 0.07 -24.69 12.79
CA ALA A 346 -0.43 -23.77 13.80
C ALA A 346 0.71 -22.93 14.42
N LYS A 347 1.85 -23.56 14.73
CA LYS A 347 3.05 -22.86 15.20
C LYS A 347 3.54 -21.83 14.20
N LEU A 348 3.52 -22.17 12.90
CA LEU A 348 3.91 -21.28 11.82
C LEU A 348 2.99 -20.06 11.70
N LEU A 349 1.67 -20.25 11.78
CA LEU A 349 0.73 -19.11 11.78
C LEU A 349 0.93 -18.17 12.97
N MET A 350 1.31 -18.68 14.15
CA MET A 350 1.62 -17.83 15.30
C MET A 350 2.85 -16.93 15.08
N LYS A 351 3.73 -17.26 14.12
CA LYS A 351 4.85 -16.39 13.73
C LYS A 351 4.42 -15.10 13.06
N THR A 352 3.21 -15.03 12.52
CA THR A 352 2.67 -13.76 12.01
C THR A 352 2.58 -12.70 13.11
N THR A 353 2.19 -13.07 14.33
CA THR A 353 2.13 -12.16 15.50
C THR A 353 3.51 -11.68 15.92
N ASP A 354 4.50 -12.59 15.96
CA ASP A 354 5.89 -12.24 16.24
C ASP A 354 6.40 -11.21 15.20
N LEU A 355 6.13 -11.44 13.92
CA LEU A 355 6.48 -10.54 12.83
C LEU A 355 5.83 -9.16 12.97
N ARG A 356 4.55 -9.06 13.38
CA ARG A 356 3.89 -7.76 13.64
C ARG A 356 4.57 -6.97 14.75
N THR A 357 4.98 -7.66 15.80
CA THR A 357 5.69 -7.05 16.92
C THR A 357 7.04 -6.49 16.47
N LEU A 358 7.81 -7.28 15.72
CA LEU A 358 9.11 -6.88 15.18
C LEU A 358 9.00 -5.72 14.18
N ASN A 359 7.96 -5.71 13.35
CA ASN A 359 7.70 -4.62 12.41
C ASN A 359 7.36 -3.30 13.13
N THR A 360 6.66 -3.38 14.26
CA THR A 360 6.38 -2.22 15.11
C THR A 360 7.68 -1.65 15.70
N LEU A 361 8.52 -2.52 16.27
CA LEU A 361 9.85 -2.13 16.79
C LEU A 361 10.76 -1.54 15.71
N HIS A 362 10.73 -2.10 14.49
CA HIS A 362 11.46 -1.57 13.33
C HIS A 362 10.96 -0.17 12.93
N SER A 363 9.65 0.03 12.90
CA SER A 363 9.04 1.32 12.52
C SER A 363 9.36 2.43 13.54
N GLU A 364 9.36 2.12 14.84
CA GLU A 364 9.73 3.05 15.90
C GLU A 364 11.21 3.48 15.83
N LYS A 365 12.12 2.58 15.39
CA LYS A 365 13.54 2.88 15.16
C LYS A 365 13.75 3.93 14.05
N SER A 366 13.03 3.81 12.93
CA SER A 366 13.15 4.74 11.78
C SER A 366 12.81 6.18 12.20
N ILE A 367 11.79 6.34 13.04
CA ILE A 367 11.33 7.65 13.54
C ILE A 367 12.34 8.26 14.55
N ALA A 368 12.98 7.44 15.38
CA ALA A 368 13.96 7.92 16.36
C ALA A 368 15.25 8.45 15.71
N GLY A 369 15.72 7.81 14.62
CA GLY A 369 16.92 8.26 13.87
C GLY A 369 16.75 9.61 13.15
N GLN A 370 15.52 9.97 12.78
CA GLN A 370 15.21 11.29 12.20
C GLN A 370 15.16 12.42 13.25
N ARG A 371 14.84 12.10 14.52
CA ARG A 371 14.80 13.08 15.61
C ARG A 371 16.19 13.42 16.16
N SER A 372 17.16 12.52 16.04
CA SER A 372 18.55 12.78 16.46
C SER A 372 19.38 13.53 15.40
N SER A 373 18.87 13.68 14.18
CA SER A 373 19.56 14.35 13.06
C SER A 373 19.08 15.78 12.80
N THR A 374 18.07 16.26 13.53
CA THR A 374 17.56 17.64 13.44
C THR A 374 17.81 18.39 14.76
N ASP A 375 19.07 18.81 14.97
CA ASP A 375 19.41 19.80 16.00
C ASP A 375 18.94 21.19 15.50
N PRO A 376 18.12 21.96 16.23
CA PRO A 376 17.53 23.22 15.76
C PRO A 376 18.53 24.37 15.48
N ARG A 377 19.84 24.14 15.60
CA ARG A 377 20.87 25.17 15.43
C ARG A 377 21.39 25.35 14.00
N ASP A 378 21.13 24.39 13.09
CA ASP A 378 21.62 24.45 11.71
C ASP A 378 20.60 25.02 10.71
N GLN A 379 19.42 25.48 11.17
CA GLN A 379 18.33 25.96 10.30
C GLN A 379 18.28 27.49 10.09
N LEU A 380 19.32 28.22 10.47
CA LEU A 380 19.37 29.69 10.34
C LEU A 380 20.17 30.21 9.13
N CYS A 381 20.64 29.32 8.26
CA CYS A 381 21.31 29.74 7.02
C CYS A 381 20.86 28.81 5.88
N ASN A 382 19.71 29.09 5.25
CA ASN A 382 19.38 28.76 3.85
C ASN A 382 17.96 29.19 3.44
N ASP A 383 17.43 30.29 3.99
CA ASP A 383 16.23 30.93 3.45
C ASP A 383 16.64 32.21 2.73
N ASP A 384 17.12 32.05 1.50
CA ASP A 384 17.00 33.08 0.46
C ASP A 384 17.21 32.42 -0.92
N GLN A 385 16.26 32.68 -1.83
CA GLN A 385 16.17 32.23 -3.24
C GLN A 385 15.42 30.91 -3.49
N ASP A 386 14.09 30.99 -3.65
CA ASP A 386 13.49 31.02 -4.99
C ASP A 386 11.95 30.98 -4.91
N LEU A 387 11.34 32.14 -5.18
CA LEU A 387 9.99 32.24 -5.74
C LEU A 387 10.08 31.92 -7.23
N ASP A 388 9.45 30.85 -7.71
CA ASP A 388 8.40 30.94 -8.75
C ASP A 388 7.89 29.58 -9.23
N SER A 389 6.64 29.63 -9.75
CA SER A 389 5.96 28.68 -10.63
C SER A 389 5.08 27.56 -10.02
N LEU A 390 3.80 27.90 -9.87
CA LEU A 390 2.69 26.96 -10.02
C LEU A 390 2.70 26.36 -11.44
N SER A 391 2.63 25.04 -11.57
CA SER A 391 1.80 24.41 -12.62
C SER A 391 1.43 22.96 -12.31
N THR A 392 0.17 22.69 -12.62
CA THR A 392 -0.59 21.43 -12.62
C THR A 392 0.15 20.22 -13.19
N ARG A 393 0.08 19.06 -12.51
CA ARG A 393 0.24 17.76 -13.18
C ARG A 393 -0.51 16.62 -12.47
N SER A 394 -1.63 16.23 -13.07
CA SER A 394 -2.28 14.93 -12.92
C SER A 394 -1.84 14.03 -14.07
N GLY A 395 -1.28 12.85 -13.77
CA GLY A 395 -0.92 11.83 -14.77
C GLY A 395 -0.41 10.57 -14.10
N ARG A 396 -1.23 9.50 -14.15
CA ARG A 396 -0.97 8.17 -13.60
C ARG A 396 0.08 7.42 -14.42
N SER A 397 1.06 6.85 -13.74
CA SER A 397 1.84 5.68 -14.16
C SER A 397 2.38 5.00 -12.90
N SER A 398 2.71 3.71 -13.00
CA SER A 398 3.21 2.82 -11.93
C SER A 398 4.16 3.52 -10.94
N PRO A 399 4.19 3.13 -9.65
CA PRO A 399 5.01 3.80 -8.66
C PRO A 399 6.46 3.81 -9.12
N THR A 400 7.05 5.00 -9.15
CA THR A 400 8.44 5.20 -9.54
C THR A 400 9.36 4.68 -8.44
N LEU A 401 10.55 4.17 -8.79
CA LEU A 401 11.55 3.68 -7.83
C LEU A 401 11.93 4.72 -6.75
N SER A 402 11.78 6.01 -7.05
CA SER A 402 11.92 7.13 -6.10
C SER A 402 10.82 7.19 -5.04
N GLU A 403 9.58 6.79 -5.36
CA GLU A 403 8.49 6.74 -4.38
C GLU A 403 8.64 5.53 -3.44
N ILE A 404 9.24 4.44 -3.90
CA ILE A 404 9.46 3.21 -3.12
C ILE A 404 10.67 3.32 -2.19
N SER A 405 11.73 4.02 -2.60
CA SER A 405 12.91 4.27 -1.75
C SER A 405 12.56 5.16 -0.54
N ASN A 406 11.56 6.03 -0.69
CA ASN A 406 10.99 6.82 0.40
C ASN A 406 10.05 6.02 1.33
N MET A 407 9.62 4.81 0.96
CA MET A 407 8.67 4.00 1.75
C MET A 407 9.29 3.30 2.96
N THR A 408 10.62 3.29 3.08
CA THR A 408 11.34 2.68 4.21
C THR A 408 12.10 3.69 5.07
N MET A 409 12.36 4.90 4.55
CA MET A 409 13.09 5.95 5.30
C MET A 409 12.37 7.29 5.42
N THR A 410 11.15 7.46 4.86
CA THR A 410 10.32 8.65 5.10
C THR A 410 8.83 8.31 5.09
N SER A 411 8.28 7.97 6.25
CA SER A 411 6.84 8.07 6.48
C SER A 411 6.56 9.33 7.31
N GLY A 412 6.35 10.45 6.64
CA GLY A 412 5.76 11.62 7.29
C GLY A 412 5.94 12.94 6.55
N TYR A 413 5.26 13.14 5.43
CA TYR A 413 4.64 14.44 5.14
C TYR A 413 3.46 14.28 4.17
N SER A 414 2.27 14.50 4.69
CA SER A 414 1.20 15.19 3.97
C SER A 414 0.63 16.18 4.96
N GLY A 415 0.87 17.46 4.71
CA GLY A 415 0.32 18.54 5.52
C GLY A 415 -1.20 18.55 5.42
N GLU A 416 -1.84 18.33 6.56
CA GLU A 416 -2.98 19.12 7.01
C GLU A 416 -2.74 19.31 8.51
N SER A 417 -2.67 20.57 8.92
CA SER A 417 -2.50 21.00 10.30
C SER A 417 -3.63 20.44 11.16
N ASP A 418 -3.34 19.43 11.97
CA ASP A 418 -4.20 19.01 13.08
C ASP A 418 -3.37 18.84 14.36
N ASN A 419 -3.27 19.93 15.12
CA ASN A 419 -2.84 19.96 16.52
C ASN A 419 -3.83 19.17 17.40
N ASN A 420 -3.89 17.85 17.28
CA ASN A 420 -4.75 16.98 18.09
C ASN A 420 -4.01 15.87 18.84
N LEU A 421 -2.68 15.90 18.90
CA LEU A 421 -1.92 14.91 19.67
C LEU A 421 -1.94 15.25 21.17
N VAL A 422 -2.52 14.37 21.97
CA VAL A 422 -2.39 14.37 23.44
C VAL A 422 -1.06 13.70 23.78
N ILE A 423 -0.14 14.45 24.39
CA ILE A 423 1.20 13.93 24.75
C ILE A 423 1.30 13.85 26.27
N GLY A 424 1.47 12.63 26.80
CA GLY A 424 1.84 12.39 28.18
C GLY A 424 3.36 12.33 28.33
N GLN A 425 3.95 13.20 29.15
CA GLN A 425 5.38 13.16 29.48
C GLN A 425 5.56 13.04 30.99
N ARG A 426 6.46 12.14 31.42
CA ARG A 426 6.99 12.13 32.78
C ARG A 426 8.17 13.08 32.82
N MET A 427 8.05 14.14 33.62
CA MET A 427 9.16 15.06 33.85
C MET A 427 10.08 14.51 34.96
N PRO A 428 11.35 14.93 35.02
CA PRO A 428 12.22 14.65 36.16
C PRO A 428 11.62 15.18 37.47
N LEU A 429 12.10 14.64 38.61
CA LEU A 429 11.61 14.98 39.94
C LEU A 429 11.61 16.49 40.19
N ASP A 430 10.49 17.03 40.66
CA ASP A 430 10.41 18.40 41.18
C ASP A 430 11.36 18.54 42.40
N PRO A 431 11.87 19.73 42.76
CA PRO A 431 12.64 20.00 43.99
C PRO A 431 12.11 19.40 45.31
N THR A 432 10.87 18.92 45.34
CA THR A 432 10.26 18.20 46.47
C THR A 432 10.45 16.67 46.43
N GLY A 433 11.08 16.11 45.38
CA GLY A 433 11.42 14.68 45.27
C GLY A 433 10.33 13.79 44.66
N HIS A 434 9.30 14.38 44.04
CA HIS A 434 8.10 13.68 43.55
C HIS A 434 8.01 13.65 42.01
N GLN A 435 7.60 12.51 41.44
CA GLN A 435 7.59 12.27 39.99
C GLN A 435 6.23 12.67 39.37
N GLN A 436 6.16 13.83 38.72
CA GLN A 436 4.91 14.36 38.16
C GLN A 436 4.65 13.88 36.73
N VAL A 437 3.39 13.53 36.45
CA VAL A 437 2.91 13.20 35.09
C VAL A 437 2.14 14.40 34.54
N VAL A 438 2.60 14.92 33.40
CA VAL A 438 1.99 16.08 32.73
C VAL A 438 1.37 15.63 31.42
N LEU A 439 0.10 16.00 31.23
CA LEU A 439 -0.70 15.71 30.04
C LEU A 439 -0.97 17.01 29.29
N LYS A 440 -0.36 17.17 28.12
CA LYS A 440 -0.63 18.31 27.24
C LYS A 440 -1.71 17.93 26.24
N THR A 441 -2.77 18.74 26.19
CA THR A 441 -3.89 18.57 25.25
C THR A 441 -4.13 19.87 24.48
N PRO A 442 -4.86 19.83 23.35
CA PRO A 442 -5.29 21.03 22.64
C PRO A 442 -6.16 22.00 23.47
N TYR A 443 -6.65 21.54 24.62
CA TYR A 443 -7.58 22.27 25.49
C TYR A 443 -6.92 22.80 26.77
N GLY A 444 -5.61 22.55 26.97
CA GLY A 444 -4.85 22.99 28.14
C GLY A 444 -3.83 21.96 28.64
N THR A 445 -2.98 22.38 29.59
CA THR A 445 -2.00 21.52 30.26
C THR A 445 -2.57 21.03 31.60
N PHE A 446 -2.54 19.71 31.80
CA PHE A 446 -3.08 19.04 32.98
C PHE A 446 -1.98 18.30 33.74
N VAL A 447 -1.96 18.39 35.07
CA VAL A 447 -0.97 17.76 35.94
C VAL A 447 -1.65 16.78 36.87
N ARG A 448 -1.06 15.61 37.06
CA ARG A 448 -1.57 14.58 37.97
C ARG A 448 -1.28 14.95 39.42
N GLU A 449 -2.32 15.14 40.23
CA GLU A 449 -2.19 15.30 41.68
C GLU A 449 -1.92 13.93 42.33
N GLU A 450 -0.81 13.81 43.07
CA GLU A 450 -0.34 12.53 43.61
C GLU A 450 -1.30 11.88 44.62
N PHE A 451 -1.98 12.68 45.46
CA PHE A 451 -2.88 12.16 46.50
C PHE A 451 -4.23 11.70 45.97
N SER A 452 -4.74 12.32 44.90
CA SER A 452 -6.07 12.03 44.36
C SER A 452 -6.00 11.14 43.11
N GLY A 453 -4.85 11.10 42.44
CA GLY A 453 -4.64 10.37 41.19
C GLY A 453 -5.31 11.02 39.97
N PHE A 454 -5.94 12.18 40.14
CA PHE A 454 -6.65 12.92 39.09
C PHE A 454 -5.77 14.00 38.45
N TYR A 455 -6.06 14.31 37.18
CA TYR A 455 -5.36 15.36 36.44
C TYR A 455 -6.11 16.69 36.54
N GLY A 456 -5.49 17.69 37.16
CA GLY A 456 -6.01 19.05 37.29
C GLY A 456 -5.41 20.00 36.27
N MET A 457 -6.21 20.91 35.71
CA MET A 457 -5.74 21.91 34.75
C MET A 457 -4.91 23.00 35.44
N MET A 458 -3.71 23.29 34.93
CA MET A 458 -2.90 24.41 35.42
C MET A 458 -3.51 25.75 34.98
N ALA A 459 -3.76 26.64 35.95
CA ALA A 459 -4.41 27.92 35.73
C ALA A 459 -3.46 28.93 35.06
N ALA A 460 -3.36 28.89 33.73
CA ALA A 460 -2.76 29.96 32.94
C ALA A 460 -3.52 30.27 31.64
N ASP A 461 -4.31 29.34 31.09
CA ASP A 461 -5.16 29.59 29.92
C ASP A 461 -6.60 29.12 30.18
N GLN A 462 -7.48 30.04 30.56
CA GLN A 462 -8.91 29.80 30.41
C GLN A 462 -9.26 29.87 28.92
N PRO A 463 -9.95 28.87 28.33
CA PRO A 463 -10.41 28.97 26.95
C PRO A 463 -11.49 30.06 26.85
N ARG A 464 -11.07 31.28 26.47
CA ARG A 464 -11.96 32.35 26.03
C ARG A 464 -12.49 32.01 24.63
N ARG A 465 -13.47 31.11 24.55
CA ARG A 465 -14.50 31.07 23.49
C ARG A 465 -15.55 30.03 23.89
N ARG A 466 -16.74 30.52 24.28
CA ARG A 466 -17.96 29.73 24.36
C ARG A 466 -18.30 29.22 22.96
N CYS A 467 -18.12 27.93 22.69
CA CYS A 467 -18.76 27.27 21.55
C CYS A 467 -20.05 26.60 22.04
N ASN A 468 -21.16 27.31 21.89
CA ASN A 468 -22.49 26.71 21.87
C ASN A 468 -22.67 25.99 20.52
N THR A 469 -23.42 24.89 20.57
CA THR A 469 -23.96 24.06 19.47
C THR A 469 -22.93 23.33 18.60
N LEU A 470 -22.95 21.98 18.63
CA LEU A 470 -23.08 21.07 17.47
C LEU A 470 -23.03 19.60 17.93
N ASP A 471 -23.60 18.72 17.10
CA ASP A 471 -24.34 17.50 17.40
C ASP A 471 -23.67 16.34 18.17
N ARG A 472 -24.54 15.59 18.86
CA ARG A 472 -24.33 14.21 19.32
C ARG A 472 -24.16 13.29 18.12
N ASP A 473 -23.00 12.65 18.01
CA ASP A 473 -22.78 11.28 17.49
C ASP A 473 -21.44 11.20 16.75
N THR A 474 -20.36 11.12 17.52
CA THR A 474 -19.07 10.52 17.14
C THR A 474 -18.22 10.40 18.40
N LEU A 475 -17.76 9.19 18.72
CA LEU A 475 -16.98 8.87 19.92
C LEU A 475 -15.53 9.38 19.80
N THR A 476 -15.28 10.69 19.89
CA THR A 476 -13.90 11.23 19.92
C THR A 476 -13.73 12.56 20.68
N ARG A 477 -14.52 12.86 21.73
CA ARG A 477 -14.22 13.97 22.66
C ARG A 477 -14.24 13.54 24.13
N PRO A 478 -13.23 13.87 24.96
CA PRO A 478 -13.27 13.56 26.38
C PRO A 478 -14.30 14.43 27.11
N ARG A 479 -15.11 13.83 27.98
CA ARG A 479 -15.98 14.58 28.90
C ARG A 479 -15.11 15.18 30.01
N LEU A 480 -15.16 16.50 30.16
CA LEU A 480 -14.51 17.18 31.28
C LEU A 480 -15.48 17.21 32.48
N HIS A 481 -15.06 16.65 33.61
CA HIS A 481 -15.83 16.76 34.85
C HIS A 481 -15.46 18.06 35.56
N THR A 482 -16.50 18.79 36.00
CA THR A 482 -16.32 20.04 36.76
C THR A 482 -16.56 19.74 38.23
N ILE A 483 -15.55 19.98 39.07
CA ILE A 483 -15.67 19.85 40.52
C ILE A 483 -15.72 21.27 41.08
N GLU A 484 -16.82 21.59 41.75
CA GLU A 484 -17.00 22.87 42.46
C GLU A 484 -16.72 22.66 43.96
N GLU A 485 -15.60 23.20 44.43
CA GLU A 485 -15.28 23.25 45.85
C GLU A 485 -15.14 24.72 46.28
N ARG A 486 -16.01 25.12 47.22
CA ARG A 486 -15.94 26.36 48.04
C ARG A 486 -15.29 27.58 47.35
N ASN A 487 -15.83 27.96 46.19
CA ASN A 487 -15.49 29.13 45.35
C ASN A 487 -14.39 28.96 44.27
N ARG A 488 -13.94 27.74 43.94
CA ARG A 488 -13.12 27.50 42.73
C ARG A 488 -13.66 26.34 41.89
N ARG A 489 -13.73 26.55 40.57
CA ARG A 489 -14.05 25.52 39.57
C ARG A 489 -12.77 24.83 39.12
N ARG A 490 -12.68 23.51 39.31
CA ARG A 490 -11.63 22.67 38.72
C ARG A 490 -12.20 21.80 37.61
N TYR A 491 -11.43 21.65 36.55
CA TYR A 491 -11.74 20.76 35.42
C TYR A 491 -10.80 19.56 35.44
N THR A 492 -11.36 18.36 35.41
CA THR A 492 -10.60 17.10 35.42
C THR A 492 -11.00 16.20 34.24
N LEU A 493 -10.02 15.50 33.66
CA LEU A 493 -10.25 14.53 32.60
C LEU A 493 -10.84 13.22 33.15
N ASP A 494 -11.73 12.59 32.37
CA ASP A 494 -12.35 11.30 32.69
C ASP A 494 -11.30 10.18 32.82
N LYS A 495 -11.42 9.37 33.88
CA LYS A 495 -10.50 8.30 34.26
C LYS A 495 -10.44 7.18 33.21
N ASP A 496 -11.55 6.89 32.54
CA ASP A 496 -11.62 5.84 31.51
C ASP A 496 -10.97 6.29 30.20
N TYR A 497 -11.01 7.59 29.90
CA TYR A 497 -10.31 8.17 28.75
C TYR A 497 -8.79 8.15 28.96
N ILE A 498 -8.32 8.45 30.17
CA ILE A 498 -6.89 8.41 30.53
C ILE A 498 -6.35 6.98 30.49
N ASN A 499 -7.07 5.99 31.04
CA ASN A 499 -6.61 4.59 31.03
C ASN A 499 -6.47 4.03 29.60
N LYS A 500 -7.27 4.53 28.64
CA LYS A 500 -7.12 4.20 27.22
C LYS A 500 -5.96 4.91 26.52
N MET A 501 -5.53 6.06 27.03
CA MET A 501 -4.48 6.91 26.43
C MET A 501 -3.10 6.67 27.04
N VAL A 502 -3.02 6.19 28.29
CA VAL A 502 -1.76 5.87 28.98
C VAL A 502 -1.31 4.42 28.71
N ASN A 503 -2.24 3.54 28.33
CA ASN A 503 -1.95 2.14 27.94
C ASN A 503 -1.98 1.94 26.41
N ARG A 504 -1.89 3.02 25.64
CA ARG A 504 -1.56 3.05 24.22
C ARG A 504 -0.27 3.84 24.08
#